data_AF-A0A8H3BXX2-F1
#
_entry.id   AF-A0A8H3BXX2-F1
#
_cell.length_a   1.000
_cell.length_b   1.000
_cell.length_c   1.000
_cell.angle_alpha   90.00
_cell.angle_beta   90.00
_cell.angle_gamma   90.00
#
_symmetry.space_group_name_H-M   'P 1'
#
loop_
_entity.id
_entity.type
_entity.pdbx_description
1 polymer ?
#
loop_
_entity_poly.entity_id
_entity_poly.type
_entity_poly.pdbx_seq_one_letter_code
_entity_poly.pdbx_strand_id
1 'polypeptide(L)'
;MYSNDITKDLLEPAIFGTTEILKAVKANAPTVKRVVITFEESQKDPVAGYYGSKKLAEKAAWDFIEAEKPAFEMTTLCPPMVYGPALQEVKSMSNLNASSTAFYALFSGQQKELKNAGVWLWTDVRDIAKAHIAALEKPRAGNERFLIREGRFSINYVVDFIWKHYPERAQAKGIPKPSQSVAFPETGTYHPDNSKSKNILGIEYFPIERTLVDTLEQFVVLEKELGVESSPSSERH
;
A
#
# COMPACT_ATOMS: atom_id res chain seq x y z
N MET A 1 -4.85 -27.14 3.45
CA MET A 1 -5.51 -26.89 2.15
C MET A 1 -6.41 -25.69 2.38
N TYR A 2 -6.06 -24.52 1.82
CA TYR A 2 -6.92 -23.34 1.95
C TYR A 2 -8.16 -23.49 1.07
N SER A 3 -9.25 -22.85 1.48
CA SER A 3 -10.47 -22.77 0.69
C SER A 3 -10.28 -21.79 -0.48
N ASN A 4 -11.02 -22.03 -1.58
CA ASN A 4 -11.09 -21.13 -2.74
C ASN A 4 -12.38 -20.30 -2.74
N ASP A 5 -13.14 -20.29 -1.63
CA ASP A 5 -14.37 -19.53 -1.50
C ASP A 5 -14.06 -18.05 -1.21
N ILE A 6 -13.93 -17.27 -2.28
CA ILE A 6 -13.72 -15.82 -2.23
C ILE A 6 -14.81 -15.12 -1.37
N THR A 7 -16.03 -15.67 -1.30
CA THR A 7 -17.10 -15.10 -0.47
C THR A 7 -16.77 -15.25 1.01
N LYS A 8 -16.47 -16.47 1.45
CA LYS A 8 -16.23 -16.79 2.84
C LYS A 8 -14.86 -16.34 3.35
N ASP A 9 -13.82 -16.47 2.54
CA ASP A 9 -12.43 -16.24 2.95
C ASP A 9 -11.98 -14.79 2.74
N LEU A 10 -12.72 -13.99 1.95
CA LEU A 10 -12.43 -12.57 1.73
C LEU A 10 -13.65 -11.66 1.96
N LEU A 11 -14.83 -11.95 1.40
CA LEU A 11 -15.97 -11.02 1.45
C LEU A 11 -16.64 -10.88 2.83
N GLU A 12 -17.19 -11.97 3.36
CA GLU A 12 -17.93 -11.96 4.63
C GLU A 12 -17.11 -11.40 5.81
N PRO A 13 -15.83 -11.77 6.02
CA PRO A 13 -15.06 -11.34 7.19
C PRO A 13 -14.90 -9.82 7.29
N ALA A 14 -14.81 -9.13 6.16
CA ALA A 14 -14.53 -7.70 6.12
C ALA A 14 -15.78 -6.83 5.85
N ILE A 15 -16.90 -7.39 5.37
CA ILE A 15 -18.25 -6.82 5.60
C ILE A 15 -18.50 -6.75 7.10
N PHE A 16 -18.38 -7.92 7.75
CA PHE A 16 -18.76 -8.10 9.13
C PHE A 16 -17.84 -7.31 10.05
N GLY A 17 -16.52 -7.39 9.84
CA GLY A 17 -15.55 -6.55 10.56
C GLY A 17 -15.80 -5.04 10.42
N THR A 18 -16.17 -4.56 9.22
CA THR A 18 -16.52 -3.14 9.00
C THR A 18 -17.77 -2.74 9.77
N THR A 19 -18.86 -3.49 9.61
CA THR A 19 -20.18 -3.12 10.15
C THR A 19 -20.29 -3.36 11.66
N GLU A 20 -19.66 -4.41 12.21
CA GLU A 20 -19.64 -4.64 13.66
C GLU A 20 -18.79 -3.62 14.41
N ILE A 21 -17.68 -3.13 13.84
CA ILE A 21 -16.91 -2.04 14.46
C ILE A 21 -17.76 -0.75 14.52
N LEU A 22 -18.48 -0.41 13.44
CA LEU A 22 -19.38 0.75 13.42
C LEU A 22 -20.52 0.64 14.44
N LYS A 23 -21.16 -0.54 14.54
CA LYS A 23 -22.18 -0.83 15.57
C LYS A 23 -21.60 -0.74 16.98
N ALA A 24 -20.44 -1.34 17.22
CA ALA A 24 -19.79 -1.34 18.53
C ALA A 24 -19.41 0.08 18.99
N VAL A 25 -18.90 0.93 18.08
CA VAL A 25 -18.62 2.35 18.36
C VAL A 25 -19.92 3.11 18.65
N LYS A 26 -20.96 2.96 17.81
CA LYS A 26 -22.26 3.62 18.03
C LYS A 26 -22.91 3.23 19.37
N ALA A 27 -22.77 1.97 19.79
CA ALA A 27 -23.38 1.46 21.01
C ALA A 27 -22.58 1.74 22.29
N ASN A 28 -21.24 1.71 22.25
CA ASN A 28 -20.40 1.69 23.46
C ASN A 28 -19.41 2.86 23.57
N ALA A 29 -19.17 3.62 22.51
CA ALA A 29 -18.13 4.65 22.47
C ALA A 29 -18.62 6.01 21.92
N PRO A 30 -19.66 6.63 22.51
CA PRO A 30 -20.24 7.89 22.02
C PRO A 30 -19.29 9.10 22.09
N THR A 31 -18.12 8.96 22.69
CA THR A 31 -17.05 9.96 22.72
C THR A 31 -16.12 9.90 21.49
N VAL A 32 -16.19 8.82 20.68
CA VAL A 32 -15.46 8.72 19.40
C VAL A 32 -16.10 9.69 18.41
N LYS A 33 -15.28 10.55 17.80
CA LYS A 33 -15.76 11.59 16.86
C LYS A 33 -15.58 11.25 15.40
N ARG A 34 -14.64 10.36 15.06
CA ARG A 34 -14.32 9.97 13.68
C ARG A 34 -13.88 8.51 13.58
N VAL A 35 -14.22 7.85 12.47
CA VAL A 35 -13.87 6.46 12.15
C VAL A 35 -13.39 6.37 10.68
N VAL A 36 -12.48 5.43 10.37
CA VAL A 36 -11.83 5.26 9.05
C VAL A 36 -11.81 3.77 8.66
N ILE A 37 -12.43 3.37 7.54
CA ILE A 37 -12.61 1.93 7.15
C ILE A 37 -12.59 1.71 5.60
N THR A 38 -12.33 0.48 5.12
CA THR A 38 -12.30 0.07 3.68
C THR A 38 -12.66 -1.43 3.40
N PHE A 39 -13.74 -1.74 2.65
CA PHE A 39 -14.07 -3.07 2.02
C PHE A 39 -15.09 -2.87 0.81
N GLU A 40 -15.87 -3.69 0.04
CA GLU A 40 -16.25 -5.10 -0.25
C GLU A 40 -16.40 -5.31 -1.80
N GLU A 41 -16.60 -6.56 -2.26
CA GLU A 41 -17.46 -7.03 -3.39
C GLU A 41 -16.72 -7.56 -4.63
N SER A 42 -16.51 -8.88 -4.72
CA SER A 42 -15.72 -9.48 -5.79
C SER A 42 -15.84 -11.00 -5.91
N GLN A 43 -16.20 -11.52 -7.10
CA GLN A 43 -16.24 -12.95 -7.41
C GLN A 43 -15.88 -13.22 -8.89
N LYS A 44 -14.59 -13.29 -9.23
CA LYS A 44 -14.10 -13.71 -10.57
C LYS A 44 -12.78 -14.48 -10.51
N ASP A 45 -11.83 -13.94 -9.76
CA ASP A 45 -10.50 -14.46 -9.47
C ASP A 45 -10.02 -13.82 -8.14
N PRO A 46 -8.90 -14.23 -7.51
CA PRO A 46 -8.47 -13.66 -6.23
C PRO A 46 -8.02 -12.19 -6.25
N VAL A 47 -7.64 -11.64 -7.41
CA VAL A 47 -7.17 -10.25 -7.55
C VAL A 47 -8.35 -9.31 -7.80
N ALA A 48 -9.27 -9.68 -8.69
CA ALA A 48 -10.63 -9.10 -8.67
C ALA A 48 -11.23 -9.27 -7.27
N GLY A 49 -11.01 -10.45 -6.66
CA GLY A 49 -11.27 -10.89 -5.28
C GLY A 49 -10.70 -10.00 -4.18
N TYR A 50 -9.84 -9.04 -4.53
CA TYR A 50 -9.30 -8.01 -3.65
C TYR A 50 -9.70 -6.58 -4.09
N TYR A 51 -9.66 -6.26 -5.39
CA TYR A 51 -10.04 -4.91 -5.86
C TYR A 51 -11.51 -4.62 -5.69
N GLY A 52 -12.35 -5.56 -6.13
CA GLY A 52 -13.77 -5.47 -5.89
C GLY A 52 -13.97 -5.43 -4.39
N SER A 53 -13.40 -6.38 -3.63
CA SER A 53 -13.26 -6.38 -2.16
C SER A 53 -12.89 -5.07 -1.46
N LYS A 54 -12.40 -4.02 -2.13
CA LYS A 54 -12.12 -2.70 -1.53
C LYS A 54 -13.06 -1.55 -1.97
N LYS A 55 -14.16 -1.86 -2.67
CA LYS A 55 -15.10 -0.90 -3.27
C LYS A 55 -16.36 -0.61 -2.41
N LEU A 56 -17.08 -1.65 -2.02
CA LEU A 56 -18.53 -1.60 -1.75
C LEU A 56 -18.91 -1.56 -0.25
N ALA A 57 -18.01 -1.86 0.69
CA ALA A 57 -18.16 -1.60 2.13
C ALA A 57 -17.55 -0.28 2.57
N GLU A 58 -16.70 0.33 1.73
CA GLU A 58 -16.66 1.78 1.74
C GLU A 58 -18.09 2.31 1.53
N LYS A 59 -18.82 1.83 0.51
CA LYS A 59 -20.25 2.14 0.36
C LYS A 59 -21.10 1.62 1.53
N ALA A 60 -20.98 0.40 2.05
CA ALA A 60 -21.81 -0.07 3.18
C ALA A 60 -21.52 0.68 4.50
N ALA A 61 -20.30 1.21 4.67
CA ALA A 61 -19.99 2.14 5.74
C ALA A 61 -20.61 3.53 5.48
N TRP A 62 -20.61 4.03 4.24
CA TRP A 62 -21.37 5.23 3.87
C TRP A 62 -22.89 5.03 4.03
N ASP A 63 -23.44 3.86 3.67
CA ASP A 63 -24.84 3.48 3.87
C ASP A 63 -25.19 3.46 5.36
N PHE A 64 -24.30 2.94 6.21
CA PHE A 64 -24.44 3.02 7.67
C PHE A 64 -24.45 4.47 8.14
N ILE A 65 -23.55 5.33 7.66
CA ILE A 65 -23.54 6.77 8.02
C ILE A 65 -24.84 7.46 7.57
N GLU A 66 -25.34 7.17 6.38
CA GLU A 66 -26.57 7.75 5.83
C GLU A 66 -27.83 7.26 6.58
N ALA A 67 -27.93 5.97 6.90
CA ALA A 67 -29.08 5.37 7.58
C ALA A 67 -29.08 5.62 9.10
N GLU A 68 -27.96 5.31 9.76
CA GLU A 68 -27.85 5.28 11.24
C GLU A 68 -27.49 6.64 11.86
N LYS A 69 -27.06 7.60 11.04
CA LYS A 69 -26.72 9.00 11.37
C LYS A 69 -26.05 9.15 12.74
N PRO A 70 -24.91 8.47 12.98
CA PRO A 70 -24.25 8.48 14.27
C PRO A 70 -23.67 9.87 14.60
N ALA A 71 -23.33 10.08 15.87
CA ALA A 71 -22.68 11.31 16.33
C ALA A 71 -21.20 11.45 15.89
N PHE A 72 -20.67 10.46 15.16
CA PHE A 72 -19.32 10.47 14.59
C PHE A 72 -19.36 10.66 13.07
N GLU A 73 -18.37 11.37 12.54
CA GLU A 73 -18.15 11.52 11.11
C GLU A 73 -17.32 10.33 10.58
N MET A 74 -17.41 10.03 9.28
CA MET A 74 -16.52 9.03 8.66
C MET A 74 -15.55 9.68 7.68
N THR A 75 -14.32 9.18 7.61
CA THR A 75 -13.36 9.59 6.58
C THR A 75 -12.79 8.35 5.92
N THR A 76 -12.75 8.30 4.58
CA THR A 76 -12.13 7.17 3.87
C THR A 76 -10.85 7.61 3.16
N LEU A 77 -9.80 6.80 3.34
CA LEU A 77 -8.47 7.01 2.76
C LEU A 77 -8.20 5.88 1.78
N CYS A 78 -8.04 6.23 0.50
CA CYS A 78 -7.88 5.30 -0.60
C CYS A 78 -6.44 5.36 -1.14
N PRO A 79 -5.49 4.57 -0.60
CA PRO A 79 -4.18 4.41 -1.20
C PRO A 79 -4.21 3.45 -2.40
N PRO A 80 -3.33 3.62 -3.41
CA PRO A 80 -3.06 2.65 -4.45
C PRO A 80 -1.98 1.66 -3.97
N MET A 81 -0.94 1.35 -4.77
CA MET A 81 0.20 0.58 -4.29
C MET A 81 0.93 1.34 -3.18
N VAL A 82 1.21 0.66 -2.06
CA VAL A 82 1.89 1.24 -0.90
C VAL A 82 3.34 0.75 -0.87
N TYR A 83 4.29 1.68 -0.86
CA TYR A 83 5.74 1.42 -0.77
C TYR A 83 6.36 2.20 0.39
N GLY A 84 7.63 1.94 0.70
CA GLY A 84 8.33 2.56 1.83
C GLY A 84 8.79 1.53 2.87
N PRO A 85 9.63 1.95 3.84
CA PRO A 85 10.17 1.08 4.86
C PRO A 85 9.06 0.51 5.76
N ALA A 86 9.20 -0.76 6.13
CA ALA A 86 8.32 -1.43 7.06
C ALA A 86 8.50 -0.88 8.49
N LEU A 87 7.41 -0.47 9.13
CA LEU A 87 7.41 -0.05 10.55
C LEU A 87 7.30 -1.23 11.52
N GLN A 88 6.81 -2.38 11.05
CA GLN A 88 6.62 -3.59 11.84
C GLN A 88 7.94 -4.36 12.05
N GLU A 89 8.07 -5.06 13.17
CA GLU A 89 9.21 -5.92 13.50
C GLU A 89 9.34 -7.08 12.48
N VAL A 90 10.40 -7.08 11.66
CA VAL A 90 10.63 -8.09 10.63
C VAL A 90 11.49 -9.23 11.18
N LYS A 91 10.85 -10.27 11.72
CA LYS A 91 11.52 -11.44 12.35
C LYS A 91 12.18 -12.40 11.35
N SER A 92 11.82 -12.30 10.08
CA SER A 92 12.48 -12.94 8.95
C SER A 92 12.09 -12.20 7.67
N MET A 93 12.88 -12.35 6.60
CA MET A 93 12.56 -11.68 5.32
C MET A 93 11.28 -12.22 4.65
N SER A 94 10.70 -13.33 5.12
CA SER A 94 9.37 -13.80 4.69
C SER A 94 8.21 -13.19 5.51
N ASN A 95 8.48 -12.37 6.54
CA ASN A 95 7.48 -11.59 7.27
C ASN A 95 7.31 -10.14 6.73
N LEU A 96 7.92 -9.83 5.58
CA LEU A 96 7.69 -8.58 4.86
C LEU A 96 6.22 -8.48 4.35
N ASN A 97 5.68 -7.26 4.28
CA ASN A 97 4.39 -7.01 3.66
C ASN A 97 4.47 -7.25 2.13
N ALA A 98 3.35 -7.53 1.46
CA ALA A 98 3.33 -7.98 0.07
C ALA A 98 4.12 -7.07 -0.91
N SER A 99 4.00 -5.74 -0.77
CA SER A 99 4.77 -4.76 -1.55
C SER A 99 6.27 -4.88 -1.31
N SER A 100 6.67 -4.98 -0.04
CA SER A 100 8.07 -5.08 0.38
C SER A 100 8.67 -6.42 -0.05
N THR A 101 7.90 -7.52 0.03
CA THR A 101 8.28 -8.84 -0.48
C THR A 101 8.52 -8.82 -1.99
N ALA A 102 7.71 -8.11 -2.77
CA ALA A 102 7.93 -7.96 -4.22
C ALA A 102 9.22 -7.17 -4.54
N PHE A 103 9.51 -6.09 -3.80
CA PHE A 103 10.77 -5.35 -3.97
C PHE A 103 11.98 -6.17 -3.51
N TYR A 104 11.85 -6.89 -2.38
CA TYR A 104 12.91 -7.74 -1.84
C TYR A 104 13.20 -8.96 -2.73
N ALA A 105 12.18 -9.54 -3.37
CA ALA A 105 12.37 -10.63 -4.33
C ALA A 105 13.25 -10.21 -5.52
N LEU A 106 13.14 -8.95 -5.98
CA LEU A 106 14.07 -8.38 -6.95
C LEU A 106 15.45 -8.10 -6.31
N PHE A 107 15.49 -7.44 -5.14
CA PHE A 107 16.74 -7.01 -4.47
C PHE A 107 17.66 -8.16 -4.02
N SER A 108 17.07 -9.30 -3.67
CA SER A 108 17.78 -10.55 -3.35
C SER A 108 18.09 -11.40 -4.60
N GLY A 109 17.50 -11.05 -5.75
CA GLY A 109 17.63 -11.77 -7.03
C GLY A 109 16.76 -13.02 -7.17
N GLN A 110 15.82 -13.28 -6.25
CA GLN A 110 14.86 -14.39 -6.34
C GLN A 110 13.92 -14.25 -7.56
N GLN A 111 13.51 -13.03 -7.89
CA GLN A 111 12.67 -12.72 -9.04
C GLN A 111 13.53 -12.33 -10.25
N LYS A 112 13.40 -13.09 -11.35
CA LYS A 112 14.10 -12.82 -12.63
C LYS A 112 13.25 -12.11 -13.68
N GLU A 113 11.93 -12.24 -13.60
CA GLU A 113 10.99 -11.61 -14.53
C GLU A 113 10.46 -10.29 -13.98
N LEU A 114 10.46 -9.23 -14.79
CA LEU A 114 9.79 -7.98 -14.44
C LEU A 114 8.29 -8.09 -14.71
N LYS A 115 7.47 -7.75 -13.71
CA LYS A 115 6.00 -7.69 -13.80
C LYS A 115 5.50 -6.52 -12.96
N ASN A 116 4.56 -5.73 -13.51
CA ASN A 116 3.85 -4.70 -12.76
C ASN A 116 2.61 -5.31 -12.06
N ALA A 117 2.18 -4.71 -10.95
CA ALA A 117 1.01 -5.16 -10.18
C ALA A 117 -0.37 -4.85 -10.84
N GLY A 118 -0.40 -4.42 -12.10
CA GLY A 118 -1.60 -3.92 -12.80
C GLY A 118 -2.10 -2.54 -12.34
N VAL A 119 -1.74 -2.10 -11.13
CA VAL A 119 -1.97 -0.76 -10.62
C VAL A 119 -0.80 0.16 -10.98
N TRP A 120 -1.08 1.26 -11.68
CA TRP A 120 -0.08 2.21 -12.20
C TRP A 120 0.17 3.41 -11.27
N LEU A 121 -0.34 3.41 -10.05
CA LEU A 121 -0.22 4.48 -9.06
C LEU A 121 0.39 3.98 -7.76
N TRP A 122 1.07 4.88 -7.03
CA TRP A 122 1.70 4.54 -5.75
C TRP A 122 1.63 5.68 -4.71
N THR A 123 1.92 5.34 -3.46
CA THR A 123 2.16 6.29 -2.35
C THR A 123 3.15 5.71 -1.34
N ASP A 124 3.80 6.56 -0.55
CA ASP A 124 4.61 6.13 0.59
C ASP A 124 3.73 5.78 1.79
N VAL A 125 4.06 4.70 2.51
CA VAL A 125 3.37 4.27 3.73
C VAL A 125 3.33 5.37 4.80
N ARG A 126 4.33 6.25 4.83
CA ARG A 126 4.39 7.39 5.75
C ARG A 126 3.40 8.49 5.38
N ASP A 127 3.06 8.64 4.10
CA ASP A 127 2.03 9.60 3.66
C ASP A 127 0.63 9.10 4.04
N ILE A 128 0.41 7.79 4.00
CA ILE A 128 -0.80 7.16 4.56
C ILE A 128 -0.88 7.40 6.07
N ALA A 129 0.22 7.25 6.81
CA ALA A 129 0.25 7.51 8.25
C ALA A 129 -0.06 8.99 8.58
N LYS A 130 0.58 9.94 7.87
CA LYS A 130 0.22 11.38 7.94
C LYS A 130 -1.26 11.60 7.65
N ALA A 131 -1.80 10.96 6.61
CA ALA A 131 -3.20 11.11 6.19
C ALA A 131 -4.20 10.59 7.23
N HIS A 132 -3.90 9.50 7.94
CA HIS A 132 -4.76 9.02 9.04
C HIS A 132 -4.82 10.03 10.20
N ILE A 133 -3.67 10.60 10.60
CA ILE A 133 -3.61 11.62 11.65
C ILE A 133 -4.37 12.88 11.20
N ALA A 134 -4.09 13.39 10.00
CA ALA A 134 -4.77 14.54 9.44
C ALA A 134 -6.30 14.33 9.30
N ALA A 135 -6.72 13.11 8.92
CA ALA A 135 -8.15 12.75 8.83
C ALA A 135 -8.87 12.76 10.18
N LEU A 136 -8.16 12.52 11.29
CA LEU A 136 -8.70 12.60 12.66
C LEU A 136 -8.61 14.02 13.26
N GLU A 137 -7.71 14.86 12.75
CA GLU A 137 -7.57 16.26 13.19
C GLU A 137 -8.48 17.23 12.42
N LYS A 138 -8.26 17.38 11.11
CA LYS A 138 -8.79 18.51 10.32
C LYS A 138 -10.32 18.42 10.24
N PRO A 139 -11.11 19.40 10.71
CA PRO A 139 -12.59 19.28 10.70
C PRO A 139 -13.16 19.09 9.29
N ARG A 140 -12.54 19.70 8.27
CA ARG A 140 -12.91 19.54 6.85
C ARG A 140 -12.62 18.15 6.27
N ALA A 141 -12.14 17.18 7.05
CA ALA A 141 -11.99 15.79 6.64
C ALA A 141 -13.15 14.89 7.08
N GLY A 142 -14.06 15.39 7.93
CA GLY A 142 -15.28 14.67 8.31
C GLY A 142 -16.22 14.49 7.12
N ASN A 143 -16.74 13.28 6.95
CA ASN A 143 -17.63 12.85 5.87
C ASN A 143 -17.03 13.02 4.46
N GLU A 144 -15.70 12.80 4.34
CA GLU A 144 -14.96 12.95 3.10
C GLU A 144 -14.15 11.71 2.68
N ARG A 145 -13.94 11.59 1.37
CA ARG A 145 -13.14 10.54 0.71
C ARG A 145 -11.88 11.14 0.07
N PHE A 146 -10.72 10.52 0.31
CA PHE A 146 -9.42 11.02 -0.16
C PHE A 146 -8.60 9.96 -0.90
N LEU A 147 -8.21 10.25 -2.14
CA LEU A 147 -7.19 9.48 -2.85
C LEU A 147 -5.79 9.88 -2.32
N ILE A 148 -5.05 8.91 -1.79
CA ILE A 148 -3.72 9.11 -1.21
C ILE A 148 -2.66 8.56 -2.17
N ARG A 149 -2.12 9.42 -3.04
CA ARG A 149 -1.11 9.08 -4.06
C ARG A 149 -0.03 10.16 -4.18
N GLU A 150 1.21 9.74 -4.38
CA GLU A 150 2.17 10.64 -5.03
C GLU A 150 1.89 10.54 -6.54
N GLY A 151 2.38 9.50 -7.20
CA GLY A 151 2.61 9.52 -8.64
C GLY A 151 2.24 8.22 -9.35
N ARG A 152 2.75 8.11 -10.59
CA ARG A 152 2.69 6.90 -11.40
C ARG A 152 3.82 5.94 -11.02
N PHE A 153 3.64 4.64 -11.19
CA PHE A 153 4.64 3.62 -10.85
C PHE A 153 4.81 2.59 -11.96
N SER A 154 6.07 2.26 -12.26
CA SER A 154 6.50 1.07 -13.02
C SER A 154 7.60 0.40 -12.23
N ILE A 155 7.68 -0.93 -12.28
CA ILE A 155 8.75 -1.71 -11.63
C ILE A 155 10.15 -1.37 -12.19
N ASN A 156 10.24 -0.74 -13.37
CA ASN A 156 11.49 -0.18 -13.90
C ASN A 156 12.15 0.77 -12.89
N TYR A 157 11.40 1.63 -12.19
CA TYR A 157 11.98 2.54 -11.18
C TYR A 157 12.76 1.80 -10.09
N VAL A 158 12.33 0.58 -9.72
CA VAL A 158 13.02 -0.23 -8.70
C VAL A 158 14.33 -0.79 -9.27
N VAL A 159 14.32 -1.35 -10.48
CA VAL A 159 15.54 -1.93 -11.06
C VAL A 159 16.51 -0.89 -11.61
N ASP A 160 16.04 0.25 -12.13
CA ASP A 160 16.88 1.42 -12.42
C ASP A 160 17.61 1.89 -11.16
N PHE A 161 16.87 2.04 -10.04
CA PHE A 161 17.46 2.43 -8.76
C PHE A 161 18.47 1.39 -8.24
N ILE A 162 18.15 0.09 -8.34
CA ILE A 162 19.06 -0.99 -7.92
C ILE A 162 20.32 -1.01 -8.78
N TRP A 163 20.23 -0.88 -10.11
CA TRP A 163 21.41 -0.81 -10.98
C TRP A 163 22.22 0.48 -10.81
N LYS A 164 21.58 1.60 -10.42
CA LYS A 164 22.23 2.89 -10.13
C LYS A 164 22.99 2.89 -8.79
N HIS A 165 22.40 2.33 -7.73
CA HIS A 165 22.90 2.47 -6.35
C HIS A 165 23.50 1.18 -5.75
N TYR A 166 23.22 0.01 -6.33
CA TYR A 166 23.75 -1.28 -5.90
C TYR A 166 24.26 -2.14 -7.08
N PRO A 167 25.10 -1.61 -8.00
CA PRO A 167 25.47 -2.28 -9.25
C PRO A 167 26.13 -3.65 -9.05
N GLU A 168 26.99 -3.79 -8.03
CA GLU A 168 27.69 -5.05 -7.71
C GLU A 168 26.70 -6.14 -7.26
N ARG A 169 25.73 -5.78 -6.40
CA ARG A 169 24.60 -6.65 -6.03
C ARG A 169 23.75 -7.00 -7.25
N ALA A 170 23.45 -6.02 -8.12
CA ALA A 170 22.66 -6.23 -9.33
C ALA A 170 23.31 -7.24 -10.28
N GLN A 171 24.64 -7.16 -10.45
CA GLN A 171 25.43 -8.13 -11.21
C GLN A 171 25.51 -9.48 -10.49
N ALA A 172 25.93 -9.52 -9.23
CA ALA A 172 26.20 -10.76 -8.48
C ALA A 172 24.92 -11.59 -8.18
N LYS A 173 23.80 -10.94 -7.88
CA LYS A 173 22.49 -11.61 -7.72
C LYS A 173 21.77 -11.79 -9.07
N GLY A 174 22.29 -11.26 -10.18
CA GLY A 174 21.70 -11.37 -11.52
C GLY A 174 20.29 -10.77 -11.59
N ILE A 175 20.16 -9.49 -11.27
CA ILE A 175 18.90 -8.75 -11.23
C ILE A 175 18.58 -8.26 -12.66
N PRO A 176 17.34 -8.42 -13.17
CA PRO A 176 16.98 -7.96 -14.51
C PRO A 176 17.21 -6.45 -14.69
N LYS A 177 17.57 -6.04 -15.91
CA LYS A 177 17.63 -4.63 -16.32
C LYS A 177 16.23 -4.12 -16.70
N PRO A 178 15.98 -2.79 -16.68
CA PRO A 178 14.72 -2.19 -17.11
C PRO A 178 14.26 -2.70 -18.49
N SER A 179 12.95 -2.83 -18.67
CA SER A 179 12.36 -3.34 -19.92
C SER A 179 11.15 -2.52 -20.37
N GLN A 180 10.97 -2.36 -21.68
CA GLN A 180 9.76 -1.77 -22.25
C GLN A 180 8.51 -2.62 -22.00
N SER A 181 8.65 -3.94 -21.78
CA SER A 181 7.52 -4.83 -21.45
C SER A 181 6.84 -4.50 -20.11
N VAL A 182 7.46 -3.66 -19.28
CA VAL A 182 6.90 -3.16 -18.01
C VAL A 182 6.96 -1.62 -17.89
N ALA A 183 7.30 -0.92 -18.98
CA ALA A 183 7.14 0.53 -19.04
C ALA A 183 5.65 0.93 -19.00
N PHE A 184 5.38 2.23 -18.90
CA PHE A 184 4.02 2.73 -19.06
C PHE A 184 3.52 2.48 -20.49
N PRO A 185 2.24 2.09 -20.71
CA PRO A 185 1.71 1.92 -22.05
C PRO A 185 1.79 3.21 -22.86
N GLU A 186 2.04 3.09 -24.17
CA GLU A 186 2.04 4.23 -25.11
C GLU A 186 0.68 4.93 -25.18
N THR A 187 -0.40 4.18 -24.95
CA THR A 187 -1.78 4.68 -24.78
C THR A 187 -2.01 5.45 -23.48
N GLY A 188 -0.98 5.59 -22.63
CA GLY A 188 -1.03 6.28 -21.35
C GLY A 188 -1.52 5.40 -20.19
N THR A 189 -1.81 6.03 -19.06
CA THR A 189 -2.50 5.42 -17.91
C THR A 189 -3.55 6.40 -17.37
N TYR A 190 -4.33 5.98 -16.38
CA TYR A 190 -5.20 6.91 -15.66
C TYR A 190 -4.39 7.97 -14.87
N HIS A 191 -4.92 9.20 -14.82
CA HIS A 191 -4.35 10.35 -14.10
C HIS A 191 -5.40 10.95 -13.13
N PRO A 192 -5.84 10.22 -12.09
CA PRO A 192 -6.84 10.74 -11.16
C PRO A 192 -6.26 11.87 -10.30
N ASP A 193 -7.07 12.91 -10.08
CA ASP A 193 -6.73 14.03 -9.22
C ASP A 193 -6.66 13.63 -7.74
N ASN A 194 -5.74 14.24 -7.01
CA ASN A 194 -5.64 14.18 -5.56
C ASN A 194 -5.46 15.55 -4.90
N SER A 195 -5.76 16.65 -5.60
CA SER A 195 -5.74 18.02 -5.06
C SER A 195 -6.45 18.12 -3.71
N LYS A 196 -7.57 17.42 -3.54
CA LYS A 196 -8.35 17.33 -2.31
C LYS A 196 -7.56 16.86 -1.09
N SER A 197 -6.68 15.85 -1.22
CA SER A 197 -5.85 15.40 -0.08
C SER A 197 -4.73 16.38 0.24
N LYS A 198 -4.15 17.05 -0.77
CA LYS A 198 -3.18 18.13 -0.57
C LYS A 198 -3.83 19.34 0.13
N ASN A 199 -4.99 19.77 -0.34
CA ASN A 199 -5.68 21.01 0.07
C ASN A 199 -6.42 20.91 1.42
N ILE A 200 -6.90 19.72 1.81
CA ILE A 200 -7.68 19.55 3.06
C ILE A 200 -6.88 18.88 4.17
N LEU A 201 -6.14 17.81 3.85
CA LEU A 201 -5.35 17.07 4.83
C LEU A 201 -3.93 17.66 5.00
N GLY A 202 -3.43 18.42 4.03
CA GLY A 202 -2.09 19.01 4.06
C GLY A 202 -0.98 18.03 3.67
N ILE A 203 -1.26 17.02 2.83
CA ILE A 203 -0.28 15.97 2.51
C ILE A 203 0.75 16.44 1.48
N GLU A 204 1.93 16.74 1.99
CA GLU A 204 3.18 16.73 1.23
C GLU A 204 3.70 15.29 1.13
N TYR A 205 3.69 14.76 -0.10
CA TYR A 205 4.04 13.37 -0.42
C TYR A 205 5.55 13.17 -0.56
N PHE A 206 6.05 12.01 -0.14
CA PHE A 206 7.44 11.62 -0.39
C PHE A 206 7.68 11.33 -1.89
N PRO A 207 8.81 11.76 -2.47
CA PRO A 207 9.18 11.42 -3.84
C PRO A 207 9.69 9.98 -3.93
N ILE A 208 9.47 9.34 -5.09
CA ILE A 208 9.82 7.91 -5.31
C ILE A 208 11.28 7.57 -4.99
N GLU A 209 12.22 8.47 -5.30
CA GLU A 209 13.64 8.24 -4.99
C GLU A 209 13.88 8.12 -3.48
N ARG A 210 13.21 8.93 -2.64
CA ARG A 210 13.33 8.84 -1.18
C ARG A 210 12.70 7.55 -0.64
N THR A 211 11.52 7.19 -1.14
CA THR A 211 10.85 5.91 -0.81
C THR A 211 11.74 4.71 -1.15
N LEU A 212 12.42 4.72 -2.30
CA LEU A 212 13.32 3.63 -2.71
C LEU A 212 14.62 3.58 -1.89
N VAL A 213 15.23 4.74 -1.56
CA VAL A 213 16.36 4.80 -0.61
C VAL A 213 15.99 4.12 0.71
N ASP A 214 14.95 4.63 1.37
CA ASP A 214 14.59 4.17 2.73
C ASP A 214 14.18 2.69 2.76
N THR A 215 13.52 2.20 1.70
CA THR A 215 13.09 0.79 1.61
C THR A 215 14.28 -0.16 1.39
N LEU A 216 15.18 0.18 0.45
CA LEU A 216 16.28 -0.72 0.09
C LEU A 216 17.43 -0.67 1.11
N GLU A 217 17.70 0.48 1.73
CA GLU A 217 18.64 0.53 2.87
C GLU A 217 18.12 -0.30 4.06
N GLN A 218 16.80 -0.30 4.32
CA GLN A 218 16.21 -1.19 5.33
C GLN A 218 16.43 -2.66 4.99
N PHE A 219 16.32 -3.09 3.73
CA PHE A 219 16.63 -4.47 3.37
C PHE A 219 18.09 -4.85 3.62
N VAL A 220 19.05 -3.95 3.42
CA VAL A 220 20.47 -4.21 3.75
C VAL A 220 20.68 -4.34 5.26
N VAL A 221 19.98 -3.53 6.07
CA VAL A 221 20.01 -3.65 7.53
C VAL A 221 19.41 -4.98 7.97
N LEU A 222 18.21 -5.33 7.48
CA LEU A 222 17.52 -6.57 7.86
C LEU A 222 18.26 -7.83 7.39
N GLU A 223 18.87 -7.84 6.20
CA GLU A 223 19.73 -8.95 5.77
C GLU A 223 20.85 -9.20 6.79
N LYS A 224 21.51 -8.14 7.27
CA LYS A 224 22.59 -8.21 8.26
C LYS A 224 22.09 -8.64 9.65
N GLU A 225 20.99 -8.08 10.13
CA GLU A 225 20.41 -8.39 11.45
C GLU A 225 19.86 -9.83 11.53
N LEU A 226 19.34 -10.35 10.42
CA LEU A 226 18.74 -11.69 10.33
C LEU A 226 19.71 -12.77 9.84
N GLY A 227 21.00 -12.45 9.66
CA GLY A 227 22.02 -13.40 9.24
C GLY A 227 21.84 -13.96 7.82
N VAL A 228 21.20 -13.22 6.92
CA VAL A 228 21.04 -13.61 5.52
C VAL A 228 22.35 -13.37 4.77
N GLU A 229 22.80 -14.35 3.98
CA GLU A 229 24.03 -14.23 3.17
C GLU A 229 23.90 -13.16 2.06
N SER A 230 24.26 -11.93 2.43
CA SER A 230 24.62 -10.89 1.48
C SER A 230 25.81 -11.37 0.63
N SER A 231 25.68 -11.32 -0.69
CA SER A 231 26.83 -11.53 -1.58
C SER A 231 27.93 -10.51 -1.27
N PRO A 232 29.22 -10.87 -1.45
CA PRO A 232 30.30 -10.25 -0.71
C PRO A 232 30.44 -8.73 -0.89
N SER A 233 30.76 -8.08 0.23
CA SER A 233 31.33 -6.74 0.37
C SER A 233 30.66 -5.56 -0.36
N SER A 234 30.01 -4.70 0.42
CA SER A 234 30.17 -3.24 0.26
C SER A 234 30.38 -2.59 1.63
N GLU A 235 31.51 -2.92 2.26
CA GLU A 235 32.01 -2.14 3.40
C GLU A 235 32.36 -0.73 2.88
N ARG A 236 31.52 0.25 3.21
CA ARG A 236 31.75 1.65 2.79
C ARG A 236 33.01 2.19 3.48
N HIS A 237 34.02 2.53 2.67
CA HIS A 237 35.04 3.54 3.00
C HIS A 237 34.51 4.93 2.57
#